data_AF-A0A7L4NIM8-F1
#
_entry.id   AF-A0A7L4NIM8-F1
#
_cell.length_a   1.000
_cell.length_b   1.000
_cell.length_c   1.000
_cell.angle_alpha   90.00
_cell.angle_beta   90.00
_cell.angle_gamma   90.00
#
_symmetry.space_group_name_H-M   'P 1'
#
loop_
_entity.id
_entity.type
_entity.pdbx_description
1 polymer ?
#
loop_
_entity_poly.entity_id
_entity_poly.type
_entity_poly.pdbx_seq_one_letter_code
_entity_poly.pdbx_strand_id
1 'polypeptide(L)'
;VCDGLNLFKCPHCRERDTFQEEMWRMGVHVPDRLVSLSLDPEAHAEFSARHGRCDASECLCPGGREQAEDEGPWQLLLCSSCAAEGTHRHCSFLGTGMASWECQSCVGPSAGKRQISWEPLGWAPAAG
;
A
#
# COMPACT_ATOMS: atom_id res chain seq x y z
N VAL A 1 -26.83 -5.35 3.24
CA VAL A 1 -26.07 -6.35 2.47
C VAL A 1 -24.73 -5.71 2.12
N CYS A 2 -23.62 -6.32 2.54
CA CYS A 2 -22.28 -5.88 2.13
C CYS A 2 -21.91 -6.71 0.89
N ASP A 3 -21.59 -6.02 -0.19
CA ASP A 3 -21.13 -6.62 -1.43
C ASP A 3 -19.60 -6.78 -1.34
N GLY A 4 -19.10 -8.00 -1.57
CA GLY A 4 -17.67 -8.32 -1.48
C GLY A 4 -16.83 -7.52 -2.49
N LEU A 5 -17.39 -7.15 -3.64
CA LEU A 5 -16.73 -6.28 -4.61
C LEU A 5 -16.60 -4.85 -4.08
N ASN A 6 -17.50 -4.39 -3.21
CA ASN A 6 -17.37 -3.07 -2.59
C ASN A 6 -16.28 -3.01 -1.51
N LEU A 7 -15.81 -4.15 -1.01
CA LEU A 7 -14.71 -4.27 -0.05
C LEU A 7 -13.36 -4.56 -0.73
N PHE A 8 -13.37 -5.05 -1.98
CA PHE A 8 -12.17 -5.37 -2.73
C PHE A 8 -11.62 -4.13 -3.46
N LYS A 9 -10.75 -3.38 -2.78
CA LYS A 9 -10.19 -2.09 -3.24
C LYS A 9 -8.69 -2.02 -2.97
N CYS A 10 -8.00 -1.12 -3.66
CA CYS A 10 -6.59 -0.88 -3.39
C CYS A 10 -6.39 -0.40 -1.94
N PRO A 11 -5.51 -1.04 -1.14
CA PRO A 11 -5.28 -0.64 0.25
C PRO A 11 -4.63 0.75 0.39
N HIS A 12 -3.97 1.26 -0.66
CA HIS A 12 -3.30 2.57 -0.62
C HIS A 12 -4.24 3.73 -0.94
N CYS A 13 -4.89 3.69 -2.11
CA CYS A 13 -5.68 4.80 -2.65
C CYS A 13 -7.18 4.54 -2.65
N ARG A 14 -7.62 3.33 -2.28
CA ARG A 14 -9.02 2.87 -2.36
C ARG A 14 -9.63 2.93 -3.76
N GLU A 15 -8.82 3.12 -4.80
CA GLU A 15 -9.28 2.96 -6.17
C GLU A 15 -9.73 1.51 -6.34
N ARG A 16 -10.95 1.35 -6.82
CA ARG A 16 -11.66 0.09 -6.90
C ARG A 16 -11.59 -0.46 -8.31
N ASP A 17 -11.95 0.35 -9.30
CA ASP A 17 -12.33 -0.18 -10.60
C ASP A 17 -11.09 -0.67 -11.37
N THR A 18 -10.05 0.16 -11.45
CA THR A 18 -8.75 -0.21 -12.03
C THR A 18 -8.09 -1.30 -11.21
N PHE A 19 -8.15 -1.21 -9.88
CA PHE A 19 -7.57 -2.24 -9.01
C PHE A 19 -8.18 -3.61 -9.27
N GLN A 20 -9.51 -3.70 -9.32
CA GLN A 20 -10.20 -4.96 -9.60
C GLN A 20 -9.89 -5.50 -10.99
N GLU A 21 -9.84 -4.63 -12.00
CA GLU A 21 -9.49 -5.02 -13.35
C GLU A 21 -8.08 -5.64 -13.41
N GLU A 22 -7.08 -5.00 -12.79
CA GLU A 22 -5.72 -5.55 -12.74
C GLU A 22 -5.68 -6.87 -11.96
N MET A 23 -6.38 -6.97 -10.82
CA MET A 23 -6.42 -8.21 -10.04
C MET A 23 -7.09 -9.36 -10.82
N TRP A 24 -8.14 -9.06 -11.59
CA TRP A 24 -8.77 -10.03 -12.49
C TRP A 24 -7.83 -10.47 -13.61
N ARG A 25 -7.04 -9.56 -14.20
CA ARG A 25 -6.00 -9.93 -15.17
C ARG A 25 -4.94 -10.86 -14.58
N MET A 26 -4.65 -10.72 -13.28
CA MET A 26 -3.77 -11.62 -12.53
C MET A 26 -4.47 -12.92 -12.08
N GLY A 27 -5.74 -13.12 -12.41
CA GLY A 27 -6.51 -14.32 -12.06
C GLY A 27 -7.11 -14.32 -10.65
N VAL A 28 -7.08 -13.18 -9.94
CA VAL A 28 -7.67 -13.04 -8.60
C VAL A 28 -9.07 -12.48 -8.73
N HIS A 29 -10.08 -13.36 -8.67
CA HIS A 29 -11.49 -12.98 -8.77
C HIS A 29 -12.17 -13.12 -7.41
N VAL A 30 -12.74 -12.03 -6.90
CA VAL A 30 -13.65 -12.07 -5.74
C VAL A 30 -15.07 -12.31 -6.28
N PRO A 31 -15.72 -13.43 -5.94
CA PRO A 31 -17.09 -13.66 -6.39
C PRO A 31 -18.03 -12.63 -5.80
N ASP A 32 -18.98 -12.14 -6.61
CA ASP A 32 -20.17 -11.40 -6.17
C ASP A 32 -21.18 -12.37 -5.52
N ARG A 33 -20.70 -13.23 -4.61
CA ARG A 33 -21.58 -13.93 -3.70
C ARG A 33 -21.72 -13.01 -2.51
N LEU A 34 -22.95 -12.53 -2.34
CA LEU A 34 -23.48 -11.98 -1.10
C LEU A 34 -22.75 -12.60 0.09
N VAL A 35 -21.86 -11.85 0.72
CA VAL A 35 -21.43 -12.15 2.08
C VAL A 35 -22.62 -11.75 2.96
N SER A 36 -23.74 -12.47 2.79
CA SER A 36 -24.96 -12.33 3.59
C SER A 36 -24.83 -13.06 4.93
N LEU A 37 -23.70 -13.74 5.17
CA LEU A 37 -23.33 -14.23 6.47
C LEU A 37 -22.64 -13.11 7.25
N SER A 38 -23.45 -12.35 7.98
CA SER A 38 -23.10 -11.82 9.30
C SER A 38 -21.77 -11.07 9.42
N LEU A 39 -21.43 -10.20 8.47
CA LEU A 39 -20.39 -9.21 8.74
C LEU A 39 -21.01 -8.15 9.64
N ASP A 40 -20.57 -8.16 10.89
CA ASP A 40 -20.88 -7.12 11.86
C ASP A 40 -20.56 -5.74 11.26
N PRO A 41 -21.46 -4.75 11.39
CA PRO A 41 -21.23 -3.41 10.88
C PRO A 41 -19.88 -2.80 11.32
N GLU A 42 -19.46 -3.05 12.54
CA GLU A 42 -18.18 -2.57 13.05
C GLU A 42 -17.02 -3.34 12.39
N ALA A 43 -17.14 -4.65 12.23
CA ALA A 43 -16.12 -5.48 11.56
C ALA A 43 -15.89 -5.09 10.08
N HIS A 44 -16.90 -4.63 9.35
CA HIS A 44 -16.69 -4.11 7.99
C HIS A 44 -16.01 -2.75 7.99
N ALA A 45 -16.31 -1.91 8.98
CA ALA A 45 -15.72 -0.57 9.08
C ALA A 45 -14.21 -0.70 9.34
N GLU A 46 -13.78 -1.65 10.16
CA GLU A 46 -12.37 -1.96 10.38
C GLU A 46 -11.65 -2.43 9.10
N PHE A 47 -12.26 -3.32 8.31
CA PHE A 47 -11.64 -3.80 7.07
C PHE A 47 -11.58 -2.73 5.97
N SER A 48 -12.54 -1.79 5.97
CA SER A 48 -12.55 -0.67 5.04
C SER A 48 -11.66 0.49 5.51
N ALA A 49 -11.38 0.59 6.81
CA ALA A 49 -10.60 1.67 7.40
C ALA A 49 -9.17 1.66 6.86
N ARG A 50 -8.79 2.78 6.24
CA ARG A 50 -7.41 3.03 5.84
C ARG A 50 -6.63 3.32 7.11
N HIS A 51 -5.39 2.86 7.16
CA HIS A 51 -4.48 3.27 8.22
C HIS A 51 -4.46 4.80 8.31
N GLY A 52 -4.82 5.33 9.48
CA GLY A 52 -5.08 6.76 9.69
C GLY A 52 -4.25 7.37 10.81
N ARG A 53 -3.19 6.69 11.25
CA ARG A 53 -2.38 7.09 12.41
C ARG A 53 -0.91 7.21 12.01
N CYS A 54 -0.17 8.04 12.72
CA CYS A 54 1.27 8.13 12.60
C CYS A 54 1.96 7.12 13.54
N ASP A 55 2.74 6.22 12.96
CA ASP A 55 3.52 5.17 13.63
C ASP A 55 4.98 5.55 13.89
N ALA A 56 5.38 6.78 13.54
CA ALA A 56 6.72 7.26 13.89
C ALA A 56 6.97 7.12 15.40
N SER A 57 8.18 6.70 15.79
CA SER A 57 8.56 6.52 17.20
C SER A 57 8.26 7.79 18.02
N GLU A 58 8.55 8.95 17.44
CA GLU A 58 8.19 10.26 17.95
C GLU A 58 7.28 10.98 16.94
N CYS A 59 6.10 11.41 17.39
CA CYS A 59 5.17 12.17 16.56
C CYS A 59 5.29 13.66 16.90
N LEU A 60 5.59 14.47 15.89
CA LEU A 60 5.78 15.92 16.02
C LEU A 60 4.51 16.72 15.69
N CYS A 61 3.45 16.06 15.22
CA CYS A 61 2.20 16.74 14.84
C CYS A 61 1.53 17.36 16.07
N PRO A 62 1.26 18.68 16.09
CA PRO A 62 0.55 19.34 17.19
C PRO A 62 -0.88 18.80 17.40
N GLY A 63 -1.50 18.29 16.34
CA GLY A 63 -2.85 17.71 16.37
C GLY A 63 -2.90 16.28 16.90
N GLY A 64 -1.76 15.65 17.18
CA GLY A 64 -1.69 14.24 17.57
C GLY A 64 -1.47 13.29 16.39
N ARG A 65 -1.52 11.98 16.65
CA ARG A 65 -1.10 10.94 15.70
C ARG A 65 -2.16 10.67 14.63
N GLU A 66 -3.42 10.90 14.96
CA GLU A 66 -4.61 10.62 14.15
C GLU A 66 -5.00 11.81 13.25
N GLN A 67 -4.42 12.99 13.49
CA GLN A 67 -4.62 14.17 12.65
C GLN A 67 -3.73 14.10 11.42
N ALA A 68 -4.31 14.36 10.25
CA ALA A 68 -3.59 14.37 8.98
C ALA A 68 -4.13 15.48 8.08
N GLU A 69 -3.23 16.21 7.43
CA GLU A 69 -3.57 17.14 6.35
C GLU A 69 -3.67 16.40 5.01
N ASP A 70 -4.41 16.96 4.05
CA ASP A 70 -4.43 16.44 2.68
C ASP A 70 -3.06 16.62 1.99
N GLU A 71 -2.43 17.80 2.19
CA GLU A 71 -1.09 18.14 1.73
C GLU A 71 -0.35 18.96 2.80
N GLY A 72 0.97 18.82 2.87
CA GLY A 72 1.79 19.59 3.81
C GLY A 72 2.68 18.74 4.71
N PRO A 73 3.30 19.34 5.75
CA PRO A 73 4.18 18.64 6.68
C PRO A 73 3.44 17.57 7.50
N TRP A 74 2.13 17.74 7.71
CA TRP A 74 1.29 16.80 8.46
C TRP A 74 0.45 15.91 7.54
N GLN A 75 0.77 15.86 6.25
CA GLN A 75 0.22 14.82 5.38
C GLN A 75 0.66 13.44 5.87
N LEU A 76 -0.31 12.54 6.00
CA LEU A 76 -0.05 11.15 6.36
C LEU A 76 0.28 10.31 5.11
N LEU A 77 1.52 9.83 5.06
CA LEU A 77 2.01 8.92 4.03
C LEU A 77 1.93 7.48 4.55
N LEU A 78 1.34 6.59 3.75
CA LEU A 78 1.33 5.17 4.06
C LEU A 78 2.54 4.49 3.44
N CYS A 79 3.03 3.44 4.10
CA CYS A 79 4.08 2.59 3.55
C CYS A 79 3.66 2.12 2.16
N SER A 80 4.48 2.36 1.13
CA SER A 80 4.15 2.04 -0.27
C SER A 80 4.11 0.55 -0.57
N SER A 81 4.63 -0.30 0.32
CA SER A 81 4.70 -1.76 0.13
C SER A 81 3.60 -2.48 0.90
N CYS A 82 3.22 -2.03 2.11
CA CYS A 82 2.23 -2.74 2.93
C CYS A 82 0.94 -1.95 3.23
N ALA A 83 0.95 -0.62 3.11
CA ALA A 83 -0.13 0.29 3.54
C ALA A 83 -0.59 0.15 5.01
N ALA A 84 0.05 -0.72 5.79
CA ALA A 84 -0.36 -1.07 7.15
C ALA A 84 0.21 -0.14 8.22
N GLU A 85 1.26 0.59 7.87
CA GLU A 85 1.89 1.62 8.71
C GLU A 85 1.80 2.98 8.01
N GLY A 86 1.75 4.05 8.81
CA GLY A 86 1.71 5.43 8.35
C GLY A 86 2.72 6.33 9.05
N THR A 87 3.15 7.39 8.38
CA THR A 87 3.97 8.45 8.99
C THR A 87 3.56 9.81 8.48
N HIS A 88 3.63 10.83 9.33
CA HIS A 88 3.59 12.20 8.82
C HIS A 88 4.88 12.48 8.06
N ARG A 89 4.77 13.27 6.99
CA ARG A 89 5.91 13.71 6.19
C ARG A 89 7.04 14.27 7.07
N HIS A 90 6.69 15.15 8.02
CA HIS A 90 7.68 15.76 8.91
C HIS A 90 8.28 14.77 9.93
N CYS A 91 7.49 13.82 10.43
CA CYS A 91 7.94 12.83 11.41
C CYS A 91 8.97 11.84 10.84
N SER A 92 9.00 11.66 9.51
CA SER A 92 10.00 10.83 8.82
C SER A 92 11.02 11.63 8.01
N PHE A 93 11.12 12.95 8.25
CA PHE A 93 12.08 13.85 7.57
C PHE A 93 12.01 13.79 6.04
N LEU A 94 10.82 13.58 5.48
CA LEU A 94 10.62 13.48 4.05
C LEU A 94 10.55 14.87 3.43
N GLY A 95 11.37 15.11 2.40
CA GLY A 95 11.39 16.37 1.67
C GLY A 95 10.11 16.60 0.86
N THR A 96 9.82 17.85 0.49
CA THR A 96 8.55 18.23 -0.14
C THR A 96 8.26 17.50 -1.47
N GLY A 97 9.30 17.05 -2.18
CA GLY A 97 9.18 16.32 -3.44
C GLY A 97 9.11 14.78 -3.31
N MET A 98 9.20 14.22 -2.10
CA MET A 98 9.15 12.77 -1.90
C MET A 98 7.72 12.34 -1.55
N ALA A 99 7.07 11.64 -2.49
CA ALA A 99 5.68 11.19 -2.34
C ALA A 99 5.56 9.75 -1.81
N SER A 100 6.67 8.99 -1.75
CA SER A 100 6.70 7.61 -1.29
C SER A 100 7.50 7.47 -0.01
N TRP A 101 7.02 6.62 0.89
CA TRP A 101 7.69 6.23 2.12
C TRP A 101 7.51 4.73 2.31
N GLU A 102 8.51 4.05 2.88
CA GLU A 102 8.43 2.64 3.25
C GLU A 102 8.75 2.50 4.74
N CYS A 103 7.96 1.69 5.45
CA CYS A 103 8.20 1.41 6.86
C CYS A 103 9.45 0.55 7.04
N GLN A 104 9.99 0.53 8.26
CA GLN A 104 11.22 -0.21 8.57
C GLN A 104 11.09 -1.72 8.32
N SER A 105 9.89 -2.27 8.46
CA SER A 105 9.59 -3.68 8.18
C SER A 105 9.64 -4.00 6.68
N CYS A 106 9.37 -3.01 5.82
CA CYS A 106 9.33 -3.16 4.36
C CYS A 106 10.61 -2.71 3.66
N VAL A 107 11.32 -1.72 4.21
CA VAL A 107 12.70 -1.41 3.82
C VAL A 107 13.52 -2.64 4.15
N GLY A 108 13.84 -3.45 3.13
CA GLY A 108 14.62 -4.65 3.33
C GLY A 108 15.90 -4.34 4.11
N PRO A 109 16.45 -5.29 4.89
CA PRO A 109 17.78 -5.09 5.47
C PRO A 109 18.67 -4.68 4.31
N SER A 110 19.46 -3.61 4.46
CA SER A 110 20.34 -3.06 3.41
C SER A 110 21.34 -4.11 2.89
N ALA A 111 20.84 -5.09 2.14
CA ALA A 111 21.58 -6.15 1.53
C ALA A 111 22.05 -5.55 0.22
N GLY A 112 23.35 -5.27 0.18
CA GLY A 112 24.01 -4.58 -0.92
C GLY A 112 23.48 -5.05 -2.28
N LYS A 113 23.10 -4.07 -3.10
CA LYS A 113 22.96 -4.15 -4.56
C LYS A 113 23.63 -5.40 -5.16
N ARG A 114 22.89 -6.51 -5.28
CA ARG A 114 23.30 -7.55 -6.22
C ARG A 114 22.97 -6.98 -7.59
N GLN A 115 24.01 -6.51 -8.27
CA GLN A 115 23.93 -6.22 -9.70
C GLN A 115 23.35 -7.45 -10.36
N ILE A 116 22.14 -7.32 -10.87
CA ILE A 116 21.56 -8.30 -11.79
C ILE A 116 22.38 -8.09 -13.08
N SER A 117 23.46 -8.85 -13.25
CA SER A 117 24.14 -8.94 -14.53
C SER A 117 23.15 -9.64 -15.45
N TRP A 118 22.55 -8.87 -16.34
CA TRP A 118 21.88 -9.45 -17.50
C TRP A 118 23.00 -10.03 -18.37
N GLU A 119 23.15 -11.34 -18.37
CA GLU A 119 23.94 -12.03 -19.38
C GLU A 119 22.96 -12.46 -20.47
N PRO A 120 23.06 -11.93 -21.71
CA PRO A 120 22.21 -12.42 -22.79
C PRO A 120 22.60 -13.85 -23.13
N LEU A 121 21.59 -14.73 -23.12
CA LEU A 121 21.70 -16.11 -23.55
C LEU A 121 22.30 -16.18 -24.96
N GLY A 122 23.32 -17.04 -25.08
CA GLY A 122 24.19 -17.17 -26.22
C GLY A 122 23.47 -17.46 -27.54
N TRP A 123 23.94 -16.79 -28.58
CA TRP A 123 23.64 -17.16 -29.96
C TRP A 123 24.37 -18.46 -30.30
N ALA A 124 23.69 -19.42 -30.92
CA ALA A 124 24.29 -20.58 -31.54
C ALA A 124 24.42 -20.31 -33.06
N PRO A 125 25.55 -20.63 -33.71
CA PRO A 125 25.63 -20.58 -35.15
C PRO A 125 24.85 -21.75 -35.77
N ALA A 126 24.03 -21.42 -36.77
CA ALA A 126 23.42 -22.41 -37.66
C ALA A 126 24.51 -23.05 -38.53
N ALA A 127 24.54 -24.37 -38.55
CA ALA A 127 25.31 -25.16 -39.51
C ALA A 127 24.57 -25.18 -40.85
N GLY A 128 25.31 -24.94 -41.94
CA GLY A 128 24.87 -25.03 -43.33
C GLY A 128 26.02 -24.77 -44.27
#